data_AF-A0A2T2ND90-F1
#
_entry.id   AF-A0A2T2ND90-F1
#
_cell.length_a   1.000
_cell.length_b   1.000
_cell.length_c   1.000
_cell.angle_alpha   90.00
_cell.angle_beta   90.00
_cell.angle_gamma   90.00
#
_symmetry.space_group_name_H-M   'P 1'
#
loop_
_entity.id
_entity.type
_entity.pdbx_description
1 polymer ?
#
loop_
_entity_poly.entity_id
_entity_poly.type
_entity_poly.pdbx_seq_one_letter_code
_entity_poly.pdbx_strand_id
1 'polypeptide(L)'
;LATHSRCYAKRAQQPRVGTTTPVPDDAPPAKLQSPFYFEAGYALYAKRPSRPFPPPFLSLPSTSFSEPLSTFNRSRDRRAYVNGEMIRGVTNGDDAVLVSESFIAANDGVGAWAARERGHAALWSRLILHFWALEVERADYSQEPDPISYLQAAFENTKEATSKPNEWFGTTTACAALLSSGGKDCNHPILYITQLGDSQILVLRPRNKEVIYRTEEQWHWFDCPRQLGTNSPDEPSKNAVMDRVEIEEDDIVLAMTDGVVDNLWEHEVVTNVLESMDKWQDKIRKVEPGLELGELSYADGMSYVAQQLVNAAREIAEDPFAESPYMEKAIDEGLSIEGGKLDDISVVAAQCKRRKG
;
A
#
# COMPACT_ATOMS: atom_id res chain seq x y z
N LEU A 1 29.16 39.51 19.40
CA LEU A 1 27.90 39.38 18.62
C LEU A 1 27.64 37.89 18.45
N ALA A 2 26.86 37.30 19.36
CA ALA A 2 26.53 35.88 19.32
C ALA A 2 25.42 35.65 18.27
N THR A 3 25.71 34.83 17.26
CA THR A 3 24.75 34.40 16.25
C THR A 3 23.90 33.27 16.82
N HIS A 4 22.65 33.60 17.19
CA HIS A 4 21.63 32.61 17.49
C HIS A 4 21.35 31.75 16.25
N SER A 5 21.81 30.50 16.27
CA SER A 5 21.31 29.47 15.35
C SER A 5 19.86 29.18 15.71
N ARG A 6 18.92 29.72 14.93
CA ARG A 6 17.52 29.30 14.98
C ARG A 6 17.44 27.88 14.44
N CYS A 7 17.33 26.91 15.35
CA CYS A 7 16.94 25.55 15.01
C CYS A 7 15.49 25.61 14.51
N TYR A 8 15.28 25.55 13.20
CA TYR A 8 13.96 25.34 12.64
C TYR A 8 13.56 23.91 12.99
N ALA A 9 12.76 23.73 14.04
CA ALA A 9 12.07 22.47 14.26
C ALA A 9 11.30 22.13 12.97
N LYS A 10 11.69 21.05 12.29
CA LYS A 10 10.93 20.54 11.15
C LYS A 10 9.52 20.27 11.66
N ARG A 11 8.53 20.94 11.07
CA ARG A 11 7.12 20.71 11.40
C ARG A 11 6.83 19.23 11.15
N ALA A 12 6.31 18.50 12.13
CA ALA A 12 5.96 17.09 11.98
C ALA A 12 5.06 16.94 10.74
N GLN A 13 5.54 16.20 9.73
CA GLN A 13 4.80 15.95 8.51
C GLN A 13 3.59 15.09 8.86
N GLN A 14 2.37 15.62 8.75
CA GLN A 14 1.17 14.82 8.97
C GLN A 14 1.09 13.72 7.90
N PRO A 15 0.66 12.50 8.25
CA PRO A 15 0.51 11.46 7.25
C PRO A 15 -0.56 11.82 6.23
N ARG A 16 -0.37 11.35 5.00
CA ARG A 16 -1.31 11.55 3.90
C ARG A 16 -2.34 10.44 3.92
N VAL A 17 -3.62 10.79 3.92
CA VAL A 17 -4.74 9.85 3.96
C VAL A 17 -5.60 9.91 2.71
N GLY A 18 -6.38 8.86 2.46
CA GLY A 18 -7.41 8.81 1.43
C GLY A 18 -8.26 7.54 1.53
N THR A 19 -9.38 7.51 0.83
CA THR A 19 -10.33 6.38 0.83
C THR A 19 -10.23 5.53 -0.43
N THR A 20 -9.88 6.13 -1.56
CA THR A 20 -9.64 5.42 -2.82
C THR A 20 -8.43 6.01 -3.53
N THR A 21 -7.80 5.21 -4.38
CA THR A 21 -6.70 5.72 -5.20
C THR A 21 -7.22 6.30 -6.52
N PRO A 22 -6.52 7.32 -7.08
CA PRO A 22 -6.98 7.96 -8.31
C PRO A 22 -7.12 6.98 -9.49
N VAL A 23 -8.27 7.04 -10.15
CA VAL A 23 -8.57 6.36 -11.42
C VAL A 23 -8.78 7.41 -12.53
N PRO A 24 -8.61 7.06 -13.82
CA PRO A 24 -8.98 7.93 -14.93
C PRO A 24 -10.45 8.37 -14.86
N ASP A 25 -10.73 9.62 -15.23
CA ASP A 25 -12.09 10.18 -15.22
C ASP A 25 -13.04 9.46 -16.21
N ASP A 26 -12.47 8.84 -17.25
CA ASP A 26 -13.13 8.07 -18.30
C ASP A 26 -13.05 6.55 -18.08
N ALA A 27 -12.54 6.10 -16.92
CA ALA A 27 -12.46 4.69 -16.62
C ALA A 27 -13.87 4.07 -16.62
N PRO A 28 -14.10 2.95 -17.33
CA PRO A 28 -15.37 2.25 -17.26
C PRO A 28 -15.63 1.87 -15.80
N PRO A 29 -16.90 1.93 -15.34
CA PRO A 29 -17.22 1.48 -13.99
C PRO A 29 -16.71 0.04 -13.82
N ALA A 30 -16.08 -0.23 -12.68
CA ALA A 30 -15.60 -1.56 -12.35
C ALA A 30 -16.73 -2.56 -12.61
N LYS A 31 -16.44 -3.60 -13.41
CA LYS A 31 -17.42 -4.67 -13.62
C LYS A 31 -17.75 -5.21 -12.23
N LEU A 32 -19.01 -5.11 -11.82
CA LEU A 32 -19.48 -5.71 -10.57
C LEU A 32 -19.30 -7.23 -10.67
N GLN A 33 -18.17 -7.72 -10.17
CA GLN A 33 -17.76 -9.12 -10.30
C GLN A 33 -18.11 -9.97 -9.08
N SER A 34 -18.41 -9.33 -7.95
CA SER A 34 -18.71 -10.00 -6.68
C SER A 34 -19.89 -9.32 -5.97
N PRO A 35 -20.70 -10.04 -5.17
CA PRO A 35 -21.59 -9.41 -4.20
C PRO A 35 -20.84 -8.72 -3.05
N PHE A 36 -19.53 -8.95 -2.91
CA PHE A 36 -18.68 -8.38 -1.87
C PHE A 36 -17.74 -7.31 -2.43
N TYR A 37 -17.39 -6.35 -1.58
CA TYR A 37 -16.47 -5.27 -1.89
C TYR A 37 -15.74 -4.78 -0.64
N PHE A 38 -14.65 -4.06 -0.86
CA PHE A 38 -13.91 -3.36 0.17
C PHE A 38 -14.41 -1.92 0.34
N GLU A 39 -14.78 -1.59 1.57
CA GLU A 39 -14.78 -0.22 2.06
C GLU A 39 -13.40 0.04 2.66
N ALA A 40 -12.58 0.84 2.00
CA ALA A 40 -11.16 0.92 2.32
C ALA A 40 -10.68 2.36 2.52
N GLY A 41 -9.54 2.47 3.19
CA GLY A 41 -8.79 3.70 3.32
C GLY A 41 -7.32 3.42 3.50
N TYR A 42 -6.50 4.43 3.27
CA TYR A 42 -5.06 4.31 3.35
C TYR A 42 -4.46 5.50 4.10
N ALA A 43 -3.30 5.29 4.71
CA ALA A 43 -2.49 6.31 5.32
C ALA A 43 -1.02 6.08 5.00
N LEU A 44 -0.28 7.18 4.81
CA LEU A 44 1.06 7.17 4.23
C LEU A 44 1.96 8.15 4.96
N TYR A 45 3.12 7.69 5.41
CA TYR A 45 4.21 8.51 5.90
C TYR A 45 5.49 8.15 5.15
N ALA A 46 6.19 9.14 4.62
CA ALA A 46 7.45 8.91 3.92
C ALA A 46 8.60 9.43 4.76
N LYS A 47 9.64 8.62 4.99
CA LYS A 47 10.89 9.07 5.65
C LYS A 47 11.58 10.18 4.85
N ARG A 48 11.37 10.19 3.54
CA ARG A 48 11.89 11.20 2.61
C ARG A 48 10.99 11.36 1.38
N PRO A 49 11.05 12.50 0.67
CA PRO A 49 10.36 12.65 -0.60
C PRO A 49 10.83 11.64 -1.66
N SER A 50 9.89 11.06 -2.40
CA SER A 50 10.16 10.18 -3.54
C SER A 50 11.00 10.88 -4.60
N ARG A 51 11.88 10.12 -5.26
CA ARG A 51 12.54 10.61 -6.48
C ARG A 51 11.46 10.87 -7.56
N PRO A 52 11.43 12.04 -8.21
CA PRO A 52 10.48 12.31 -9.27
C PRO A 52 10.58 11.25 -10.36
N PHE A 53 9.42 10.85 -10.90
CA PHE A 53 9.41 9.88 -12.00
C PHE A 53 10.16 10.47 -13.20
N PRO A 54 10.98 9.67 -13.90
CA PRO A 54 11.72 10.15 -15.04
C PRO A 54 10.84 10.16 -16.30
N PRO A 55 11.21 10.87 -17.38
CA PRO A 55 10.61 10.67 -18.69
C PRO A 55 10.74 9.20 -19.15
N PRO A 56 9.71 8.61 -19.79
CA PRO A 56 8.49 9.25 -20.31
C PRO A 56 7.31 9.31 -19.33
N PHE A 57 7.48 8.89 -18.07
CA PHE A 57 6.37 8.71 -17.12
C PHE A 57 5.79 10.01 -16.56
N LEU A 58 6.46 11.15 -16.77
CA LEU A 58 5.93 12.46 -16.39
C LEU A 58 4.90 12.95 -17.41
N SER A 59 3.78 13.52 -16.93
CA SER A 59 3.03 14.48 -17.73
C SER A 59 3.95 15.68 -18.00
N LEU A 60 4.25 15.97 -19.27
CA LEU A 60 5.02 17.15 -19.70
C LEU A 60 4.50 18.41 -18.96
N PRO A 61 5.38 19.35 -18.54
CA PRO A 61 4.88 20.70 -18.31
C PRO A 61 4.27 21.18 -19.63
N SER A 62 3.04 21.68 -19.58
CA SER A 62 2.36 22.26 -20.74
C SER A 62 3.33 23.22 -21.45
N THR A 63 3.48 23.04 -22.75
CA THR A 63 4.32 23.83 -23.64
C THR A 63 3.97 25.33 -23.56
N SER A 64 4.58 26.08 -22.65
CA SER A 64 4.60 27.54 -22.71
C SER A 64 5.72 28.11 -21.85
N PHE A 65 6.75 28.66 -22.50
CA PHE A 65 7.91 29.31 -21.86
C PHE A 65 7.58 30.72 -21.31
N SER A 66 6.31 31.04 -21.04
CA SER A 66 5.88 32.39 -20.67
C SER A 66 4.83 32.47 -19.57
N GLU A 67 4.82 31.56 -18.58
CA GLU A 67 4.06 31.80 -17.34
C GLU A 67 4.97 32.11 -16.14
N PRO A 68 5.00 33.37 -15.67
CA PRO A 68 5.64 33.74 -14.43
C PRO A 68 4.71 33.41 -13.22
N LEU A 69 5.26 32.71 -12.23
CA LEU A 69 4.94 32.77 -10.79
C LEU A 69 3.46 32.95 -10.37
N SER A 70 2.49 32.22 -10.94
CA SER A 70 1.10 32.26 -10.44
C SER A 70 0.31 30.94 -10.46
N THR A 71 0.96 29.79 -10.63
CA THR A 71 0.30 28.47 -10.57
C THR A 71 0.24 27.86 -9.15
N PHE A 72 0.01 28.70 -8.13
CA PHE A 72 -0.17 28.24 -6.75
C PHE A 72 -1.59 27.74 -6.43
N ASN A 73 -2.55 27.80 -7.37
CA ASN A 73 -3.96 27.58 -7.02
C ASN A 73 -4.85 26.78 -8.00
N ARG A 74 -4.30 25.99 -8.92
CA ARG A 74 -5.11 24.96 -9.63
C ARG A 74 -4.34 23.65 -9.83
N SER A 75 -4.58 22.75 -8.89
CA SER A 75 -4.33 21.31 -8.94
C SER A 75 -5.16 20.67 -10.07
N ARG A 76 -4.63 20.65 -11.29
CA ARG A 76 -5.13 19.78 -12.37
C ARG A 76 -3.96 18.96 -12.91
N ASP A 77 -3.89 17.72 -12.43
CA ASP A 77 -3.23 16.54 -13.01
C ASP A 77 -1.79 16.67 -13.50
N ARG A 78 -0.86 16.66 -12.53
CA ARG A 78 0.50 16.12 -12.72
C ARG A 78 0.47 14.58 -12.63
N ARG A 79 -0.44 13.93 -13.35
CA ARG A 79 -0.59 12.47 -13.30
C ARG A 79 0.40 11.80 -14.25
N ALA A 80 1.02 10.73 -13.79
CA ALA A 80 1.98 9.97 -14.57
C ALA A 80 1.25 9.02 -15.53
N TYR A 81 1.81 8.79 -16.71
CA TYR A 81 1.22 7.94 -17.75
C TYR A 81 2.22 6.90 -18.25
N VAL A 82 1.72 5.74 -18.65
CA VAL A 82 2.47 4.70 -19.36
C VAL A 82 1.53 4.06 -20.38
N ASN A 83 2.02 3.84 -21.61
CA ASN A 83 1.23 3.26 -22.70
C ASN A 83 -0.11 3.97 -23.00
N GLY A 84 -0.22 5.27 -22.68
CA GLY A 84 -1.45 6.05 -22.83
C GLY A 84 -2.45 5.90 -21.68
N GLU A 85 -2.18 5.03 -20.70
CA GLU A 85 -2.98 4.83 -19.50
C GLU A 85 -2.38 5.60 -18.31
N MET A 86 -3.23 6.10 -17.42
CA MET A 86 -2.81 6.77 -16.19
C MET A 86 -2.25 5.75 -15.20
N ILE A 87 -1.07 6.01 -14.64
CA ILE A 87 -0.44 5.16 -13.64
C ILE A 87 -1.26 5.18 -12.34
N ARG A 88 -1.85 4.04 -11.98
CA ARG A 88 -2.83 3.86 -10.89
C ARG A 88 -2.21 3.63 -9.53
N GLY A 89 -2.88 4.08 -8.46
CA GLY A 89 -2.51 3.97 -7.03
C GLY A 89 -1.96 5.28 -6.42
N VAL A 90 -1.15 5.23 -5.36
CA VAL A 90 -0.44 6.39 -4.77
C VAL A 90 1.00 6.05 -4.37
N THR A 91 1.96 6.95 -4.60
CA THR A 91 3.35 6.85 -4.14
C THR A 91 3.54 7.42 -2.72
N ASN A 92 4.37 6.78 -1.91
CA ASN A 92 4.78 7.23 -0.57
C ASN A 92 6.28 6.97 -0.35
N GLY A 93 7.14 7.97 -0.60
CA GLY A 93 8.59 7.72 -0.58
C GLY A 93 8.95 6.74 -1.69
N ASP A 94 9.56 5.61 -1.38
CA ASP A 94 9.81 4.52 -2.33
C ASP A 94 8.67 3.48 -2.39
N ASP A 95 7.72 3.52 -1.45
CA ASP A 95 6.51 2.69 -1.44
C ASP A 95 5.47 3.14 -2.47
N ALA A 96 4.57 2.21 -2.77
CA ALA A 96 3.31 2.48 -3.44
C ALA A 96 2.15 1.68 -2.83
N VAL A 97 0.95 2.27 -2.83
CA VAL A 97 -0.30 1.58 -2.45
C VAL A 97 -1.34 1.69 -3.55
N LEU A 98 -2.28 0.75 -3.58
CA LEU A 98 -3.44 0.79 -4.45
C LEU A 98 -4.68 0.35 -3.68
N VAL A 99 -5.77 1.09 -3.88
CA VAL A 99 -7.07 0.84 -3.24
C VAL A 99 -8.15 0.89 -4.30
N SER A 100 -8.90 -0.21 -4.41
CA SER A 100 -10.08 -0.37 -5.26
C SER A 100 -11.13 -1.24 -4.53
N GLU A 101 -12.32 -1.38 -5.13
CA GLU A 101 -13.43 -2.12 -4.51
C GLU A 101 -13.16 -3.62 -4.30
N SER A 102 -12.25 -4.23 -5.04
CA SER A 102 -11.94 -5.66 -4.90
C SER A 102 -10.46 -5.96 -4.77
N PHE A 103 -9.59 -4.97 -4.92
CA PHE A 103 -8.15 -5.18 -4.92
C PHE A 103 -7.45 -4.09 -4.10
N ILE A 104 -6.72 -4.52 -3.09
CA ILE A 104 -5.84 -3.66 -2.29
C ILE A 104 -4.42 -4.20 -2.33
N ALA A 105 -3.45 -3.30 -2.28
CA ALA A 105 -2.05 -3.69 -2.34
C ALA A 105 -1.11 -2.63 -1.73
N ALA A 106 0.02 -3.10 -1.22
CA ALA A 106 1.12 -2.28 -0.71
C ALA A 106 2.44 -2.89 -1.18
N ASN A 107 3.22 -2.11 -1.93
CA ASN A 107 4.52 -2.53 -2.44
C ASN A 107 5.58 -1.59 -1.87
N ASP A 108 6.61 -2.15 -1.24
CA ASP A 108 7.79 -1.42 -0.77
C ASP A 108 8.85 -1.41 -1.86
N GLY A 109 9.31 -0.22 -2.23
CA GLY A 109 10.41 -0.03 -3.16
C GLY A 109 11.75 0.05 -2.44
N VAL A 110 12.71 -0.78 -2.83
CA VAL A 110 14.01 -0.86 -2.13
C VAL A 110 14.79 0.46 -2.23
N GLY A 111 14.83 1.20 -1.13
CA GLY A 111 15.33 2.58 -1.09
C GLY A 111 16.82 2.77 -1.47
N ALA A 112 17.61 1.69 -1.45
CA ALA A 112 19.02 1.70 -1.86
C ALA A 112 19.21 2.13 -3.33
N TRP A 113 18.20 1.95 -4.18
CA TRP A 113 18.25 2.41 -5.58
C TRP A 113 18.40 3.92 -5.71
N ALA A 114 17.98 4.72 -4.72
CA ALA A 114 18.13 6.17 -4.77
C ALA A 114 19.60 6.65 -4.81
N ALA A 115 20.55 5.81 -4.41
CA ALA A 115 21.98 6.10 -4.53
C ALA A 115 22.53 5.91 -5.96
N ARG A 116 21.74 5.31 -6.88
CA ARG A 116 22.14 5.05 -8.27
C ARG A 116 21.52 6.07 -9.20
N GLU A 117 22.30 6.56 -10.17
CA GLU A 117 21.85 7.59 -11.12
C GLU A 117 20.56 7.21 -11.85
N ARG A 118 20.40 5.94 -12.24
CA ARG A 118 19.19 5.42 -12.91
C ARG A 118 18.25 4.64 -11.98
N GLY A 119 18.47 4.68 -10.67
CA GLY A 119 17.64 3.97 -9.71
C GLY A 119 16.38 4.74 -9.30
N HIS A 120 15.22 4.11 -9.46
CA HIS A 120 13.90 4.64 -9.18
C HIS A 120 13.01 3.54 -8.55
N ALA A 121 13.22 3.26 -7.26
CA ALA A 121 12.40 2.31 -6.50
C ALA A 121 10.92 2.69 -6.48
N ALA A 122 10.62 3.96 -6.17
CA ALA A 122 9.28 4.54 -6.24
C ALA A 122 8.57 4.36 -7.61
N LEU A 123 9.31 4.27 -8.72
CA LEU A 123 8.72 4.02 -10.04
C LEU A 123 8.38 2.53 -10.19
N TRP A 124 9.28 1.64 -9.77
CA TRP A 124 9.11 0.20 -9.86
C TRP A 124 7.95 -0.29 -8.98
N SER A 125 7.89 0.12 -7.72
CA SER A 125 6.76 -0.21 -6.82
C SER A 125 5.42 0.24 -7.42
N ARG A 126 5.39 1.44 -7.99
CA ARG A 126 4.21 2.03 -8.64
C ARG A 126 3.77 1.32 -9.92
N LEU A 127 4.70 0.98 -10.80
CA LEU A 127 4.40 0.35 -12.09
C LEU A 127 3.93 -1.10 -11.91
N ILE A 128 4.52 -1.83 -10.97
CA ILE A 128 4.04 -3.18 -10.62
C ILE A 128 2.58 -3.11 -10.18
N LEU A 129 2.24 -2.22 -9.23
CA LEU A 129 0.84 -2.04 -8.81
C LEU A 129 -0.09 -1.64 -9.96
N HIS A 130 0.36 -0.71 -10.80
CA HIS A 130 -0.42 -0.23 -11.92
C HIS A 130 -0.78 -1.36 -12.89
N PHE A 131 0.22 -2.12 -13.37
CA PHE A 131 -0.04 -3.21 -14.30
C PHE A 131 -0.77 -4.37 -13.63
N TRP A 132 -0.51 -4.64 -12.34
CA TRP A 132 -1.21 -5.69 -11.62
C TRP A 132 -2.70 -5.39 -11.49
N ALA A 133 -3.07 -4.15 -11.16
CA ALA A 133 -4.47 -3.74 -11.16
C ALA A 133 -5.13 -3.81 -12.55
N LEU A 134 -4.39 -3.53 -13.63
CA LEU A 134 -4.91 -3.70 -14.98
C LEU A 134 -5.18 -5.17 -15.32
N GLU A 135 -4.28 -6.08 -14.96
CA GLU A 135 -4.49 -7.52 -15.17
C GLU A 135 -5.67 -8.04 -14.34
N VAL A 136 -5.80 -7.61 -13.08
CA VAL A 136 -6.93 -7.93 -12.21
C VAL A 136 -8.26 -7.47 -12.80
N GLU A 137 -8.33 -6.28 -13.40
CA GLU A 137 -9.56 -5.78 -14.03
C GLU A 137 -9.90 -6.45 -15.36
N ARG A 138 -8.87 -6.88 -16.10
CA ARG A 138 -9.01 -7.57 -17.39
C ARG A 138 -9.31 -9.06 -17.23
N ALA A 139 -9.04 -9.62 -16.05
CA ALA A 139 -9.24 -11.03 -15.75
C ALA A 139 -10.70 -11.49 -15.95
N ASP A 140 -10.85 -12.75 -16.39
CA ASP A 140 -12.14 -13.41 -16.50
C ASP A 140 -12.47 -14.18 -15.21
N TYR A 141 -13.40 -13.62 -14.42
CA TYR A 141 -13.88 -14.21 -13.17
C TYR A 141 -14.96 -15.28 -13.38
N SER A 142 -15.17 -15.72 -14.62
CA SER A 142 -15.87 -16.98 -14.88
C SER A 142 -15.07 -18.19 -14.40
N GLN A 143 -13.75 -18.03 -14.27
CA GLN A 143 -12.82 -19.00 -13.72
C GLN A 143 -12.28 -18.52 -12.37
N GLU A 144 -11.62 -19.43 -11.64
CA GLU A 144 -10.93 -19.05 -10.41
C GLU A 144 -9.78 -18.07 -10.73
N PRO A 145 -9.65 -16.95 -10.00
CA PRO A 145 -8.57 -16.00 -10.21
C PRO A 145 -7.20 -16.66 -10.06
N ASP A 146 -6.25 -16.21 -10.89
CA ASP A 146 -4.84 -16.61 -10.80
C ASP A 146 -3.95 -15.37 -10.59
N PRO A 147 -3.88 -14.84 -9.35
CA PRO A 147 -3.10 -13.64 -9.06
C PRO A 147 -1.61 -13.75 -9.36
N ILE A 148 -1.02 -14.96 -9.34
CA ILE A 148 0.39 -15.16 -9.64
C ILE A 148 0.64 -14.87 -11.12
N SER A 149 -0.22 -15.35 -12.04
CA SER A 149 -0.06 -15.01 -13.46
C SER A 149 -0.32 -13.54 -13.73
N TYR A 150 -1.25 -12.90 -13.00
CA TYR A 150 -1.49 -11.46 -13.11
C TYR A 150 -0.26 -10.65 -12.67
N LEU A 151 0.37 -11.03 -11.56
CA LEU A 151 1.61 -10.41 -11.09
C LEU A 151 2.79 -10.68 -12.04
N GLN A 152 2.87 -11.88 -12.63
CA GLN A 152 3.87 -12.21 -13.64
C GLN A 152 3.76 -11.31 -14.87
N ALA A 153 2.55 -11.14 -15.42
CA ALA A 153 2.30 -10.23 -16.53
C ALA A 153 2.61 -8.77 -16.15
N ALA A 154 2.23 -8.34 -14.94
CA ALA A 154 2.56 -7.01 -14.43
C ALA A 154 4.07 -6.75 -14.32
N PHE A 155 4.83 -7.77 -13.88
CA PHE A 155 6.29 -7.72 -13.82
C PHE A 155 6.93 -7.61 -15.20
N GLU A 156 6.42 -8.35 -16.19
CA GLU A 156 6.89 -8.27 -17.57
C GLU A 156 6.61 -6.91 -18.21
N ASN A 157 5.40 -6.38 -18.03
CA ASN A 157 5.02 -5.04 -18.49
C ASN A 157 5.86 -3.94 -17.81
N THR A 158 6.17 -4.10 -16.52
CA THR A 158 7.05 -3.17 -15.80
C THR A 158 8.47 -3.18 -16.37
N LYS A 159 9.04 -4.36 -16.63
CA LYS A 159 10.35 -4.48 -17.29
C LYS A 159 10.36 -3.83 -18.66
N GLU A 160 9.32 -4.06 -19.46
CA GLU A 160 9.22 -3.45 -20.79
C GLU A 160 9.16 -1.92 -20.68
N ALA A 161 8.24 -1.39 -19.87
CA ALA A 161 8.04 0.05 -19.69
C ALA A 161 9.30 0.77 -19.17
N THR A 162 10.08 0.10 -18.32
CA THR A 162 11.32 0.66 -17.74
C THR A 162 12.56 0.43 -18.59
N SER A 163 12.47 -0.34 -19.69
CA SER A 163 13.62 -0.62 -20.57
C SER A 163 13.78 0.37 -21.71
N LYS A 164 12.71 1.04 -22.15
CA LYS A 164 12.69 1.94 -23.31
C LYS A 164 11.81 3.16 -23.06
N PRO A 165 12.12 4.35 -23.63
CA PRO A 165 13.33 4.69 -24.38
C PRO A 165 14.57 4.86 -23.50
N ASN A 166 14.37 5.03 -22.19
CA ASN A 166 15.42 5.13 -21.19
C ASN A 166 15.30 3.94 -20.24
N GLU A 167 16.45 3.39 -19.87
CA GLU A 167 16.52 2.29 -18.92
C GLU A 167 16.49 2.83 -17.48
N TRP A 168 15.53 2.37 -16.69
CA TRP A 168 15.34 2.76 -15.29
C TRP A 168 15.32 1.54 -14.39
N PHE A 169 16.16 1.56 -13.36
CA PHE A 169 16.36 0.42 -12.50
C PHE A 169 15.64 0.56 -11.17
N GLY A 170 15.32 -0.55 -10.54
CA GLY A 170 14.61 -0.58 -9.28
C GLY A 170 14.22 -2.00 -8.92
N THR A 171 13.89 -2.19 -7.65
CA THR A 171 13.32 -3.43 -7.13
C THR A 171 12.26 -3.08 -6.09
N THR A 172 11.31 -3.99 -5.89
CA THR A 172 10.19 -3.79 -4.98
C THR A 172 9.64 -5.11 -4.48
N THR A 173 9.09 -5.14 -3.27
CA THR A 173 8.23 -6.22 -2.80
C THR A 173 6.88 -6.18 -3.55
N ALA A 174 6.06 -7.21 -3.39
CA ALA A 174 4.71 -7.24 -3.92
C ALA A 174 3.76 -7.93 -2.94
N CYS A 175 2.79 -7.19 -2.41
CA CYS A 175 1.84 -7.69 -1.43
C CYS A 175 0.43 -7.17 -1.76
N ALA A 176 -0.51 -8.08 -2.00
CA ALA A 176 -1.88 -7.71 -2.36
C ALA A 176 -2.93 -8.72 -1.90
N ALA A 177 -4.16 -8.24 -1.77
CA ALA A 177 -5.35 -9.04 -1.54
C ALA A 177 -6.42 -8.74 -2.59
N LEU A 178 -6.86 -9.80 -3.28
CA LEU A 178 -7.95 -9.78 -4.25
C LEU A 178 -9.20 -10.42 -3.65
N LEU A 179 -10.26 -9.65 -3.49
CA LEU A 179 -11.56 -10.08 -3.02
C LEU A 179 -12.39 -10.62 -4.19
N SER A 180 -12.90 -11.84 -4.02
CA SER A 180 -13.83 -12.48 -4.93
C SER A 180 -14.98 -13.13 -4.17
N SER A 181 -15.89 -13.74 -4.92
CA SER A 181 -16.90 -14.67 -4.38
C SER A 181 -16.62 -16.08 -4.91
N GLY A 182 -16.99 -17.12 -4.16
CA GLY A 182 -16.64 -18.51 -4.50
C GLY A 182 -17.42 -19.12 -5.68
N GLY A 183 -17.66 -18.35 -6.73
CA GLY A 183 -18.50 -18.73 -7.85
C GLY A 183 -20.00 -18.56 -7.56
N LYS A 184 -20.84 -18.99 -8.51
CA LYS A 184 -22.29 -18.71 -8.55
C LYS A 184 -23.08 -19.25 -7.35
N ASP A 185 -22.55 -20.24 -6.64
CA ASP A 185 -23.23 -20.93 -5.54
C ASP A 185 -22.62 -20.62 -4.16
N CYS A 186 -21.47 -19.92 -4.08
CA CYS A 186 -20.86 -19.57 -2.80
C CYS A 186 -21.24 -18.16 -2.36
N ASN A 187 -21.87 -18.10 -1.19
CA ASN A 187 -22.38 -16.88 -0.59
C ASN A 187 -21.42 -16.26 0.44
N HIS A 188 -20.14 -16.66 0.45
CA HIS A 188 -19.11 -16.12 1.34
C HIS A 188 -17.98 -15.46 0.54
N PRO A 189 -17.37 -14.38 1.07
CA PRO A 189 -16.21 -13.74 0.47
C PRO A 189 -14.96 -14.61 0.57
N ILE A 190 -14.13 -14.56 -0.48
CA ILE A 190 -12.83 -15.23 -0.53
C ILE A 190 -11.78 -14.21 -0.89
N LEU A 191 -10.67 -14.21 -0.15
CA LEU A 191 -9.47 -13.47 -0.48
C LEU A 191 -8.47 -14.38 -1.17
N TYR A 192 -7.93 -13.92 -2.29
CA TYR A 192 -6.70 -14.44 -2.87
C TYR A 192 -5.59 -13.46 -2.49
N ILE A 193 -4.72 -13.90 -1.58
CA ILE A 193 -3.63 -13.10 -1.05
C ILE A 193 -2.37 -13.51 -1.81
N THR A 194 -1.62 -12.55 -2.32
CA THR A 194 -0.37 -12.80 -3.07
C THR A 194 0.77 -12.00 -2.47
N GLN A 195 1.85 -12.69 -2.14
CA GLN A 195 2.97 -12.15 -1.41
C GLN A 195 4.31 -12.52 -2.06
N LEU A 196 5.18 -11.52 -2.19
CA LEU A 196 6.60 -11.66 -2.47
C LEU A 196 7.38 -10.58 -1.72
N GLY A 197 8.24 -11.00 -0.78
CA GLY A 197 8.99 -10.12 0.11
C GLY A 197 8.43 -10.09 1.53
N ASP A 198 8.61 -8.97 2.22
CA ASP A 198 8.39 -8.78 3.67
C ASP A 198 7.29 -7.76 4.02
N SER A 199 6.64 -7.14 3.04
CA SER A 199 5.32 -6.49 3.24
C SER A 199 4.29 -7.52 3.73
N GLN A 200 3.20 -7.13 4.37
CA GLN A 200 2.30 -8.08 5.02
C GLN A 200 0.81 -7.83 4.72
N ILE A 201 0.07 -8.91 4.46
CA ILE A 201 -1.39 -8.93 4.61
C ILE A 201 -1.74 -9.52 5.97
N LEU A 202 -2.57 -8.83 6.75
CA LEU A 202 -3.16 -9.31 8.00
C LEU A 202 -4.69 -9.29 7.88
N VAL A 203 -5.34 -10.40 8.22
CA VAL A 203 -6.81 -10.51 8.26
C VAL A 203 -7.26 -10.65 9.69
N LEU A 204 -8.10 -9.72 10.14
CA LEU A 204 -8.63 -9.66 11.49
C LEU A 204 -10.15 -9.80 11.46
N ARG A 205 -10.70 -10.57 12.40
CA ARG A 205 -12.13 -10.65 12.69
C ARG A 205 -12.46 -9.85 13.95
N PRO A 206 -12.97 -8.61 13.84
CA PRO A 206 -13.12 -7.73 15.00
C PRO A 206 -14.07 -8.28 16.07
N ARG A 207 -15.17 -8.93 15.68
CA ARG A 207 -16.16 -9.48 16.62
C ARG A 207 -15.59 -10.50 17.61
N ASN A 208 -14.56 -11.23 17.20
CA ASN A 208 -13.87 -12.25 18.01
C ASN A 208 -12.51 -11.76 18.54
N LYS A 209 -12.03 -10.60 18.06
CA LYS A 209 -10.66 -10.12 18.28
C LYS A 209 -9.60 -11.15 17.86
N GLU A 210 -9.84 -11.80 16.72
CA GLU A 210 -9.09 -12.96 16.27
C GLU A 210 -8.38 -12.68 14.94
N VAL A 211 -7.08 -12.98 14.88
CA VAL A 211 -6.32 -12.99 13.62
C VAL A 211 -6.68 -14.25 12.85
N ILE A 212 -7.30 -14.07 11.69
CA ILE A 212 -7.76 -15.15 10.81
C ILE A 212 -6.60 -15.64 9.94
N TYR A 213 -5.78 -14.71 9.47
CA TYR A 213 -4.69 -14.99 8.55
C TYR A 213 -3.61 -13.92 8.62
N ARG A 214 -2.36 -14.33 8.37
CA ARG A 214 -1.25 -13.42 8.09
C ARG A 214 -0.33 -14.05 7.05
N THR A 215 0.27 -13.22 6.19
CA THR A 215 1.31 -13.70 5.28
C THR A 215 2.61 -13.97 6.01
N GLU A 216 3.36 -14.96 5.55
CA GLU A 216 4.73 -15.23 5.98
C GLU A 216 5.72 -14.40 5.14
N GLU A 217 6.63 -13.69 5.82
CA GLU A 217 7.66 -12.88 5.17
C GLU A 217 8.68 -13.77 4.43
N GLN A 218 9.23 -13.24 3.34
CA GLN A 218 10.15 -13.99 2.47
C GLN A 218 11.49 -13.28 2.34
N TRP A 219 12.55 -13.98 2.71
CA TRP A 219 13.91 -13.43 2.80
C TRP A 219 14.91 -14.26 1.98
N HIS A 220 15.95 -13.61 1.47
CA HIS A 220 17.19 -14.29 1.08
C HIS A 220 18.16 -14.40 2.26
N TRP A 221 18.22 -13.34 3.06
CA TRP A 221 18.89 -13.23 4.36
C TRP A 221 18.29 -12.04 5.11
N PHE A 222 18.69 -11.83 6.36
CA PHE A 222 18.20 -10.71 7.20
C PHE A 222 18.29 -9.35 6.49
N ASP A 223 17.20 -8.59 6.52
CA ASP A 223 17.05 -7.26 5.90
C ASP A 223 17.29 -7.26 4.36
N CYS A 224 17.15 -8.43 3.73
CA CYS A 224 17.16 -8.59 2.28
C CYS A 224 15.98 -9.46 1.84
N PRO A 225 14.79 -8.84 1.66
CA PRO A 225 13.61 -9.57 1.26
C PRO A 225 13.74 -10.08 -0.18
N ARG A 226 12.91 -11.07 -0.51
CA ARG A 226 12.64 -11.35 -1.93
C ARG A 226 12.04 -10.12 -2.56
N GLN A 227 12.46 -9.82 -3.79
CA GLN A 227 12.08 -8.56 -4.44
C GLN A 227 12.01 -8.71 -5.95
N LEU A 228 11.03 -8.10 -6.60
CA LEU A 228 10.90 -8.07 -8.05
C LEU A 228 11.69 -6.89 -8.60
N GLY A 229 12.55 -7.15 -9.58
CA GLY A 229 13.10 -6.08 -10.42
C GLY A 229 14.48 -6.30 -10.97
N THR A 230 15.19 -5.19 -11.19
CA THR A 230 16.48 -5.20 -11.87
C THR A 230 17.51 -6.03 -11.10
N ASN A 231 18.13 -7.00 -11.77
CA ASN A 231 19.14 -7.92 -11.22
C ASN A 231 18.67 -8.74 -10.01
N SER A 232 17.36 -8.81 -9.76
CA SER A 232 16.82 -9.76 -8.80
C SER A 232 16.73 -11.16 -9.42
N PRO A 233 17.06 -12.22 -8.67
CA PRO A 233 16.80 -13.59 -9.10
C PRO A 233 15.33 -14.00 -8.96
N ASP A 234 14.51 -13.20 -8.27
CA ASP A 234 13.12 -13.55 -7.98
C ASP A 234 12.18 -13.24 -9.15
N GLU A 235 11.26 -14.17 -9.40
CA GLU A 235 10.19 -14.02 -10.38
C GLU A 235 8.84 -14.39 -9.74
N PRO A 236 7.73 -13.72 -10.11
CA PRO A 236 6.42 -14.02 -9.53
C PRO A 236 6.04 -15.50 -9.63
N SER A 237 6.14 -16.09 -10.82
CA SER A 237 5.80 -17.49 -11.08
C SER A 237 6.64 -18.53 -10.33
N LYS A 238 7.83 -18.15 -9.83
CA LYS A 238 8.75 -19.05 -9.13
C LYS A 238 8.74 -18.85 -7.62
N ASN A 239 8.49 -17.62 -7.17
CA ASN A 239 8.79 -17.20 -5.81
C ASN A 239 7.59 -16.60 -5.07
N ALA A 240 6.59 -16.07 -5.77
CA ALA A 240 5.41 -15.54 -5.10
C ALA A 240 4.59 -16.68 -4.49
N VAL A 241 4.03 -16.42 -3.31
CA VAL A 241 3.11 -17.33 -2.63
C VAL A 241 1.70 -16.76 -2.79
N MET A 242 0.75 -17.64 -3.10
CA MET A 242 -0.67 -17.28 -3.16
C MET A 242 -1.47 -18.18 -2.23
N ASP A 243 -2.20 -17.54 -1.33
CA ASP A 243 -3.06 -18.21 -0.36
C ASP A 243 -4.51 -17.81 -0.58
N ARG A 244 -5.39 -18.81 -0.55
CA ARG A 244 -6.83 -18.65 -0.65
C ARG A 244 -7.45 -18.73 0.74
N VAL A 245 -8.01 -17.62 1.21
CA VAL A 245 -8.54 -17.48 2.57
C VAL A 245 -10.02 -17.14 2.52
N GLU A 246 -10.83 -17.92 3.23
CA GLU A 246 -12.25 -17.63 3.40
C GLU A 246 -12.44 -16.64 4.53
N ILE A 247 -13.15 -15.55 4.24
CA ILE A 247 -13.42 -14.49 5.20
C ILE A 247 -14.92 -14.26 5.34
N GLU A 248 -15.31 -13.40 6.26
CA GLU A 248 -16.69 -13.04 6.51
C GLU A 248 -16.95 -11.54 6.25
N GLU A 249 -18.22 -11.17 6.16
CA GLU A 249 -18.60 -9.77 6.20
C GLU A 249 -18.12 -9.13 7.50
N ASP A 250 -17.65 -7.89 7.41
CA ASP A 250 -17.04 -7.10 8.48
C ASP A 250 -15.62 -7.52 8.92
N ASP A 251 -15.04 -8.59 8.36
CA ASP A 251 -13.62 -8.87 8.53
C ASP A 251 -12.78 -7.72 7.92
N ILE A 252 -11.65 -7.43 8.57
CA ILE A 252 -10.72 -6.36 8.21
C ILE A 252 -9.50 -6.98 7.56
N VAL A 253 -9.10 -6.43 6.42
CA VAL A 253 -7.89 -6.78 5.68
C VAL A 253 -6.96 -5.58 5.72
N LEU A 254 -5.75 -5.79 6.23
CA LEU A 254 -4.68 -4.79 6.22
C LEU A 254 -3.64 -5.19 5.18
N ALA A 255 -3.20 -4.26 4.35
CA ALA A 255 -1.98 -4.38 3.56
C ALA A 255 -0.97 -3.34 4.04
N MET A 256 0.21 -3.79 4.43
CA MET A 256 1.19 -2.97 5.15
C MET A 256 2.61 -3.21 4.61
N THR A 257 3.43 -2.17 4.55
CA THR A 257 4.88 -2.31 4.26
C THR A 257 5.69 -2.62 5.52
N ASP A 258 6.97 -2.97 5.35
CA ASP A 258 7.88 -3.32 6.45
C ASP A 258 7.99 -2.19 7.49
N GLY A 259 7.86 -0.92 7.09
CA GLY A 259 7.81 0.24 7.97
C GLY A 259 6.77 0.17 9.09
N VAL A 260 5.75 -0.70 8.98
CA VAL A 260 4.85 -1.04 10.09
C VAL A 260 5.36 -2.24 10.90
N VAL A 261 5.56 -3.38 10.24
CA VAL A 261 5.81 -4.67 10.91
C VAL A 261 7.20 -4.77 11.54
N ASP A 262 8.14 -3.91 11.13
CA ASP A 262 9.44 -3.75 11.78
C ASP A 262 9.36 -2.91 13.06
N ASN A 263 8.28 -2.13 13.23
CA ASN A 263 8.12 -1.17 14.32
C ASN A 263 6.95 -1.49 15.28
N LEU A 264 6.07 -2.42 14.93
CA LEU A 264 4.96 -2.85 15.77
C LEU A 264 4.83 -4.37 15.75
N TRP A 265 4.68 -4.99 16.91
CA TRP A 265 4.34 -6.41 16.97
C TRP A 265 2.88 -6.63 16.53
N GLU A 266 2.57 -7.84 16.05
CA GLU A 266 1.23 -8.20 15.58
C GLU A 266 0.12 -7.87 16.60
N HIS A 267 0.36 -8.14 17.88
CA HIS A 267 -0.62 -7.88 18.94
C HIS A 267 -0.89 -6.38 19.14
N GLU A 268 0.10 -5.52 18.89
CA GLU A 268 -0.05 -4.06 18.94
C GLU A 268 -0.84 -3.55 17.73
N VAL A 269 -0.56 -4.08 16.53
CA VAL A 269 -1.33 -3.78 15.32
C VAL A 269 -2.80 -4.14 15.54
N VAL A 270 -3.09 -5.35 16.03
CA VAL A 270 -4.46 -5.80 16.33
C VAL A 270 -5.13 -4.90 17.36
N THR A 271 -4.44 -4.58 18.46
CA THR A 271 -4.99 -3.70 19.51
C THR A 271 -5.30 -2.31 18.97
N ASN A 272 -4.38 -1.73 18.21
CA ASN A 272 -4.55 -0.41 17.60
C ASN A 272 -5.75 -0.37 16.66
N VAL A 273 -5.92 -1.39 15.80
CA VAL A 273 -7.05 -1.48 14.87
C VAL A 273 -8.38 -1.52 15.62
N LEU A 274 -8.51 -2.42 16.60
CA LEU A 274 -9.74 -2.58 17.37
C LEU A 274 -10.11 -1.31 18.14
N GLU A 275 -9.14 -0.71 18.84
CA GLU A 275 -9.37 0.54 19.55
C GLU A 275 -9.72 1.71 18.61
N SER A 276 -9.09 1.77 17.44
CA SER A 276 -9.35 2.82 16.45
C SER A 276 -10.75 2.70 15.86
N MET A 277 -11.22 1.47 15.62
CA MET A 277 -12.60 1.20 15.21
C MET A 277 -13.59 1.62 16.29
N ASP A 278 -13.36 1.27 17.56
CA ASP A 278 -14.23 1.65 18.68
C ASP A 278 -14.29 3.18 18.84
N LYS A 279 -13.12 3.85 18.82
CA LYS A 279 -13.01 5.32 18.88
C LYS A 279 -13.75 5.99 17.72
N TRP A 280 -13.66 5.45 16.51
CA TRP A 280 -14.40 5.96 15.35
C TRP A 280 -15.91 5.83 15.54
N GLN A 281 -16.38 4.65 15.93
CA GLN A 281 -17.80 4.40 16.19
C GLN A 281 -18.36 5.32 17.28
N ASP A 282 -17.63 5.51 18.37
CA ASP A 282 -18.02 6.42 19.46
C ASP A 282 -18.04 7.89 19.02
N LYS A 283 -17.11 8.29 18.16
CA LYS A 283 -17.11 9.64 17.56
C LYS A 283 -18.36 9.85 16.72
N ILE A 284 -18.70 8.90 15.86
CA ILE A 284 -19.91 8.98 15.03
C ILE A 284 -21.17 9.08 15.89
N ARG A 285 -21.31 8.21 16.90
CA ARG A 285 -22.47 8.22 17.83
C ARG A 285 -22.67 9.55 18.54
N LYS A 286 -21.58 10.28 18.84
CA LYS A 286 -21.63 11.58 19.53
C LYS A 286 -21.96 12.75 18.60
N VAL A 287 -21.54 12.70 17.34
CA VAL A 287 -21.72 13.80 16.39
C VAL A 287 -23.13 13.78 15.79
N GLU A 288 -23.69 12.60 15.51
CA GLU A 288 -25.04 12.47 14.91
C GLU A 288 -25.87 11.38 15.61
N PRO A 289 -26.50 11.71 16.76
CA PRO A 289 -27.35 10.76 17.46
C PRO A 289 -28.61 10.45 16.64
N GLY A 290 -28.62 9.29 15.97
CA GLY A 290 -29.77 8.79 15.21
C GLY A 290 -29.50 8.48 13.72
N LEU A 291 -28.29 8.73 13.21
CA LEU A 291 -27.91 8.29 11.86
C LEU A 291 -27.66 6.77 11.87
N GLU A 292 -28.26 6.04 10.94
CA GLU A 292 -27.81 4.67 10.66
C GLU A 292 -26.36 4.73 10.14
N LEU A 293 -25.50 3.83 10.61
CA LEU A 293 -24.06 3.77 10.26
C LEU A 293 -23.77 3.72 8.74
N GLY A 294 -24.79 3.55 7.89
CA GLY A 294 -24.68 3.45 6.45
C GLY A 294 -24.57 4.79 5.69
N GLU A 295 -24.79 5.94 6.34
CA GLU A 295 -24.66 7.27 5.71
C GLU A 295 -23.30 7.94 5.96
N LEU A 296 -22.45 7.36 6.82
CA LEU A 296 -21.08 7.80 7.09
C LEU A 296 -20.12 6.72 6.59
N SER A 297 -19.34 7.04 5.54
CA SER A 297 -18.63 6.06 4.73
C SER A 297 -17.69 5.21 5.59
N TYR A 298 -17.92 3.89 5.63
CA TYR A 298 -17.02 2.91 6.27
C TYR A 298 -15.55 3.11 5.81
N ALA A 299 -15.34 3.58 4.57
CA ALA A 299 -14.05 4.00 4.05
C ALA A 299 -13.36 5.09 4.90
N ASP A 300 -14.08 6.09 5.42
CA ASP A 300 -13.50 7.12 6.30
C ASP A 300 -13.06 6.51 7.64
N GLY A 301 -13.82 5.53 8.14
CA GLY A 301 -13.43 4.75 9.31
C GLY A 301 -12.14 3.97 9.07
N MET A 302 -12.01 3.31 7.92
CA MET A 302 -10.79 2.59 7.55
C MET A 302 -9.60 3.52 7.31
N SER A 303 -9.83 4.70 6.72
CA SER A 303 -8.83 5.76 6.59
C SER A 303 -8.34 6.23 7.96
N TYR A 304 -9.24 6.38 8.94
CA TYR A 304 -8.87 6.69 10.32
C TYR A 304 -8.05 5.57 10.97
N VAL A 305 -8.44 4.31 10.81
CA VAL A 305 -7.69 3.14 11.31
C VAL A 305 -6.28 3.11 10.72
N ALA A 306 -6.15 3.22 9.39
CA ALA A 306 -4.85 3.26 8.73
C ALA A 306 -3.98 4.40 9.27
N GLN A 307 -4.59 5.58 9.49
CA GLN A 307 -3.91 6.74 10.05
C GLN A 307 -3.41 6.51 11.48
N GLN A 308 -4.17 5.83 12.35
CA GLN A 308 -3.72 5.52 13.70
C GLN A 308 -2.57 4.51 13.70
N LEU A 309 -2.61 3.50 12.82
CA LEU A 309 -1.51 2.54 12.66
C LEU A 309 -0.22 3.22 12.19
N VAL A 310 -0.29 4.07 11.16
CA VAL A 310 0.88 4.81 10.67
C VAL A 310 1.48 5.70 11.77
N ASN A 311 0.65 6.34 12.59
CA ASN A 311 1.14 7.17 13.69
C ASN A 311 1.86 6.34 14.76
N ALA A 312 1.30 5.19 15.13
CA ALA A 312 1.90 4.32 16.13
C ALA A 312 3.24 3.74 15.64
N ALA A 313 3.27 3.22 14.40
CA ALA A 313 4.50 2.70 13.81
C ALA A 313 5.57 3.79 13.69
N ARG A 314 5.17 5.00 13.29
CA ARG A 314 6.09 6.14 13.19
C ARG A 314 6.69 6.54 14.53
N GLU A 315 5.90 6.53 15.60
CA GLU A 315 6.37 6.90 16.94
C GLU A 315 7.53 5.99 17.37
N ILE A 316 7.41 4.68 17.12
CA ILE A 316 8.48 3.71 17.35
C ILE A 316 9.64 3.90 16.36
N ALA A 317 9.33 4.07 15.06
CA ALA A 317 10.34 4.23 14.01
C ALA A 317 11.27 5.44 14.20
N GLU A 318 10.77 6.51 14.83
CA GLU A 318 11.54 7.73 15.12
C GLU A 318 12.31 7.66 16.45
N ASP A 319 12.05 6.67 17.31
CA ASP A 319 12.71 6.51 18.61
C ASP A 319 13.93 5.59 18.53
N PRO A 320 15.17 6.12 18.67
CA PRO A 320 16.39 5.33 18.62
C PRO A 320 16.59 4.41 19.84
N PHE A 321 15.73 4.48 20.85
CA PHE A 321 15.80 3.65 22.06
C PHE A 321 14.57 2.76 22.23
N ALA A 322 13.63 2.76 21.28
CA ALA A 322 12.47 1.90 21.36
C ALA A 322 12.85 0.42 21.17
N GLU A 323 12.11 -0.45 21.86
CA GLU A 323 12.09 -1.87 21.55
C GLU A 323 11.21 -2.06 20.31
N SER A 324 11.67 -2.85 19.35
CA SER A 324 10.97 -3.07 18.09
C SER A 324 11.15 -4.50 17.59
N PRO A 325 10.21 -5.03 16.78
CA PRO A 325 10.39 -6.31 16.10
C PRO A 325 11.67 -6.38 15.25
N TYR A 326 12.05 -5.28 14.61
CA TYR A 326 13.29 -5.20 13.83
C TYR A 326 14.53 -5.37 14.71
N MET A 327 14.57 -4.69 15.86
CA MET A 327 15.65 -4.84 16.84
C MET A 327 15.75 -6.30 17.32
N GLU A 328 14.62 -6.93 17.64
CA GLU A 328 14.57 -8.34 18.07
C GLU A 328 15.15 -9.27 16.99
N LYS A 329 14.67 -9.16 15.75
CA LYS A 329 15.18 -9.95 14.60
C LYS A 329 16.67 -9.70 14.35
N ALA A 330 17.14 -8.45 14.47
CA ALA A 330 18.55 -8.10 14.29
C ALA A 330 19.45 -8.77 15.33
N ILE A 331 19.01 -8.81 16.59
CA ILE A 331 19.74 -9.44 17.70
C ILE A 331 19.83 -10.95 17.49
N ASP A 332 18.75 -11.59 17.05
CA ASP A 332 18.73 -13.02 16.73
C ASP A 332 19.73 -13.41 15.63
N GLU A 333 19.98 -12.48 14.69
CA GLU A 333 20.98 -12.61 13.63
C GLU A 333 22.41 -12.21 14.08
N GLY A 334 22.58 -11.85 15.36
CA GLY A 334 23.86 -11.51 15.96
C GLY A 334 24.32 -10.08 15.71
N LEU A 335 23.41 -9.19 15.29
CA LEU A 335 23.68 -7.76 15.10
C LEU A 335 23.28 -6.97 16.35
N SER A 336 24.14 -6.06 16.79
CA SER A 336 23.85 -5.17 17.91
C SER A 336 23.17 -3.88 17.41
N ILE A 337 21.88 -3.98 17.11
CA ILE A 337 21.02 -2.87 16.70
C ILE A 337 20.04 -2.57 17.85
N GLU A 338 19.75 -1.29 18.06
CA GLU A 338 18.77 -0.80 19.05
C GLU A 338 17.87 0.25 18.38
N GLY A 339 16.63 0.40 18.86
CA GLY A 339 15.67 1.39 18.37
C GLY A 339 14.69 0.87 17.32
N GLY A 340 13.81 1.77 16.86
CA GLY A 340 12.97 1.53 15.70
C GLY A 340 13.71 1.65 14.37
N LYS A 341 13.09 1.15 13.30
CA LYS A 341 13.58 1.25 11.91
C LYS A 341 12.86 2.38 11.20
N LEU A 342 13.56 3.48 10.92
CA LEU A 342 13.00 4.60 10.16
C LEU A 342 12.82 4.23 8.68
N ASP A 343 11.59 3.93 8.29
CA ASP A 343 11.19 3.62 6.90
C ASP A 343 10.04 4.48 6.36
N ASP A 344 9.74 4.33 5.07
CA ASP A 344 8.45 4.68 4.51
C ASP A 344 7.40 3.73 5.11
N ILE A 345 6.29 4.29 5.60
CA ILE A 345 5.24 3.57 6.32
C ILE A 345 3.94 3.71 5.53
N SER A 346 3.47 2.60 4.98
CA SER A 346 2.27 2.55 4.16
C SER A 346 1.28 1.53 4.72
N VAL A 347 0.04 1.97 4.93
CA VAL A 347 -1.06 1.12 5.39
C VAL A 347 -2.27 1.32 4.50
N VAL A 348 -2.83 0.22 4.01
CA VAL A 348 -4.20 0.14 3.49
C VAL A 348 -5.01 -0.70 4.46
N ALA A 349 -6.12 -0.15 4.96
CA ALA A 349 -7.11 -0.88 5.73
C ALA A 349 -8.39 -1.02 4.93
N ALA A 350 -8.96 -2.21 4.88
CA ALA A 350 -10.19 -2.48 4.15
C ALA A 350 -11.14 -3.33 4.99
N GLN A 351 -12.41 -2.94 5.02
CA GLN A 351 -13.48 -3.74 5.60
C GLN A 351 -14.26 -4.44 4.49
N CYS A 352 -14.42 -5.76 4.59
CA CYS A 352 -15.24 -6.52 3.66
C CYS A 352 -16.72 -6.26 3.90
N LYS A 353 -17.43 -5.79 2.88
CA LYS A 353 -18.87 -5.49 2.92
C LYS A 353 -19.61 -6.22 1.82
N ARG A 354 -20.91 -6.46 2.06
CA ARG A 354 -21.83 -6.99 1.04
C ARG A 354 -22.64 -5.87 0.41
N ARG A 355 -22.71 -5.85 -0.92
CA ARG A 355 -23.56 -4.92 -1.67
C ARG A 355 -25.04 -5.19 -1.34
N LYS A 356 -25.80 -4.15 -0.99
CA LYS A 356 -27.26 -4.24 -0.86
C LYS A 356 -27.84 -4.37 -2.28
N GLY A 357 -28.57 -5.46 -2.53
CA GLY A 357 -29.15 -5.79 -3.84
C GLY A 357 -30.33 -4.93 -4.25
#